data_AF-A0A944FZG6-F1
#
_entry.id   AF-A0A944FZG6-F1
#
_cell.length_a   1.000
_cell.length_b   1.000
_cell.length_c   1.000
_cell.angle_alpha   90.00
_cell.angle_beta   90.00
_cell.angle_gamma   90.00
#
_symmetry.space_group_name_H-M   'P 1'
#
loop_
_entity.id
_entity.type
_entity.pdbx_description
1 polymer ?
#
loop_
_entity_poly.entity_id
_entity_poly.type
_entity_poly.pdbx_seq_one_letter_code
_entity_poly.pdbx_strand_id
1 'polypeptide(L)'
;MKNNILKSLNSIKNLIVLVIMLCACSICFAQSSSQKKSGDLPKGYGGVELGMSLDATKSALKSNSDFGYNGDRDVSLLPGENRVLIETDARDTARWSFLEQCWFQFYDDKLYTIMLNLNKKKVDYYSVYSSLVKKYGEPVEFSPERAVWKNDSVQLSLERPLIVKYIDLETFNSLINEAMVEKTAQEQLRDEFLNSF
;
A
#
# COMPACT_ATOMS: atom_id res chain seq x y z
N MET A 1 -20.61 67.05 25.37
CA MET A 1 -20.56 66.32 24.07
C MET A 1 -19.22 65.62 23.79
N LYS A 2 -18.05 66.21 24.05
CA LYS A 2 -16.73 65.60 23.74
C LYS A 2 -16.42 64.28 24.47
N ASN A 3 -16.87 64.08 25.72
CA ASN A 3 -16.54 62.88 26.51
C ASN A 3 -17.21 61.59 26.01
N ASN A 4 -18.38 61.66 25.38
CA ASN A 4 -19.05 60.47 24.85
C ASN A 4 -18.42 60.00 23.52
N ILE A 5 -17.88 60.94 22.74
CA ILE A 5 -17.18 60.64 21.49
C ILE A 5 -15.84 59.96 21.80
N LEU A 6 -15.09 60.41 22.82
CA LEU A 6 -13.84 59.76 23.24
C LEU A 6 -14.07 58.33 23.77
N LYS A 7 -15.14 58.10 24.55
CA LYS A 7 -15.49 56.76 25.04
C LYS A 7 -15.89 55.81 23.91
N SER A 8 -16.65 56.30 22.92
CA SER A 8 -17.00 55.54 21.71
C SER A 8 -15.75 55.17 20.90
N LEU A 9 -14.84 56.11 20.68
CA LEU A 9 -13.58 55.86 19.96
C LEU A 9 -12.70 54.81 20.66
N ASN A 10 -12.63 54.84 21.99
CA ASN A 10 -11.85 53.86 22.76
C ASN A 10 -12.52 52.48 22.77
N SER A 11 -13.85 52.40 22.77
CA SER A 11 -14.59 51.14 22.65
C SER A 11 -14.39 50.50 21.28
N ILE A 12 -14.39 51.30 20.20
CA ILE A 12 -14.12 50.85 18.83
C ILE A 12 -12.67 50.38 18.69
N LYS A 13 -11.70 51.08 19.28
CA LYS A 13 -10.29 50.64 19.31
C LYS A 13 -10.13 49.30 20.03
N ASN A 14 -10.78 49.12 21.18
CA ASN A 14 -10.72 47.87 21.93
C ASN A 14 -11.41 46.70 21.20
N LEU A 15 -12.49 46.98 20.46
CA LEU A 15 -13.17 45.98 19.61
C LEU A 15 -12.30 45.58 18.41
N ILE A 16 -11.60 46.53 17.78
CA ILE A 16 -10.65 46.26 16.69
C ILE A 16 -9.45 45.43 17.18
N VAL A 17 -8.89 45.74 18.36
CA VAL A 17 -7.80 44.97 18.96
C VAL A 17 -8.25 43.53 19.29
N LEU A 18 -9.48 43.34 19.77
CA LEU A 18 -10.03 42.01 20.07
C LEU A 18 -10.24 41.17 18.79
N VAL A 19 -10.71 41.77 17.70
CA VAL A 19 -10.89 41.09 16.40
C VAL A 19 -9.55 40.71 15.77
N ILE A 20 -8.54 41.57 15.87
CA ILE A 20 -7.17 41.26 15.39
C ILE A 20 -6.55 40.13 16.22
N MET A 21 -6.79 40.07 17.53
CA MET A 21 -6.28 39.01 18.41
C MET A 21 -6.99 37.65 18.20
N LEU A 22 -8.27 37.66 17.84
CA LEU A 22 -9.00 36.45 17.43
C LEU A 22 -8.59 35.93 16.04
N CYS A 23 -8.28 36.82 15.09
CA CYS A 23 -7.75 36.42 13.78
C CYS A 23 -6.31 35.88 13.84
N ALA A 24 -5.48 36.34 14.79
CA ALA A 24 -4.11 35.85 14.95
C ALA A 24 -4.04 34.41 15.51
N CYS A 25 -5.05 33.95 16.25
CA CYS A 25 -5.11 32.58 16.77
C CYS A 25 -5.55 31.54 15.72
N SER A 26 -6.31 31.94 14.69
CA SER A 26 -6.81 30.99 13.67
C SER A 26 -5.79 30.66 12.56
N ILE A 27 -4.66 31.36 12.49
CA ILE A 27 -3.63 31.15 11.45
C ILE A 27 -2.51 30.21 11.93
N CYS A 28 -2.42 29.91 13.23
CA CYS A 28 -1.36 29.05 13.78
C CYS A 28 -1.62 27.52 13.70
N PHE A 29 -2.72 27.07 13.10
CA PHE A 29 -2.99 25.64 12.88
C PHE A 29 -3.08 25.24 11.41
N ALA A 30 -2.51 26.02 10.50
CA ALA A 30 -2.10 25.47 9.21
C ALA A 30 -0.80 24.68 9.42
N GLN A 31 -0.89 23.48 10.01
CA GLN A 31 0.16 22.49 9.85
C GLN A 31 0.27 22.22 8.35
N SER A 32 1.25 22.85 7.69
CA SER A 32 1.73 22.40 6.41
C SER A 32 2.21 20.97 6.64
N SER A 33 1.37 19.99 6.27
CA SER A 33 1.82 18.62 6.09
C SER A 33 2.87 18.68 4.98
N SER A 34 4.13 18.88 5.37
CA SER A 34 5.26 18.63 4.52
C SER A 34 5.12 17.18 4.08
N GLN A 35 4.57 16.96 2.89
CA GLN A 35 4.62 15.68 2.19
C GLN A 35 6.10 15.37 2.03
N LYS A 36 6.64 14.66 3.02
CA LYS A 36 7.94 14.03 2.90
C LYS A 36 7.78 13.11 1.71
N LYS A 37 8.46 13.42 0.59
CA LYS A 37 8.58 12.51 -0.56
C LYS A 37 8.81 11.12 0.05
N SER A 38 7.90 10.20 -0.20
CA SER A 38 8.07 8.81 0.22
C SER A 38 9.48 8.43 -0.23
N GLY A 39 10.35 8.12 0.75
CA GLY A 39 11.70 7.67 0.45
C GLY A 39 11.66 6.41 -0.43
N ASP A 40 12.81 5.95 -0.92
CA ASP A 40 12.88 4.71 -1.69
C ASP A 40 12.12 3.58 -0.97
N LEU A 41 10.93 3.25 -1.51
CA LEU A 41 10.10 2.21 -0.95
C LEU A 41 10.76 0.87 -1.23
N PRO A 42 10.71 -0.07 -0.28
CA PRO A 42 11.29 -1.38 -0.46
C PRO A 42 10.58 -2.10 -1.60
N LYS A 43 11.35 -2.74 -2.48
CA LYS A 43 10.82 -3.59 -3.55
C LYS A 43 10.44 -4.99 -3.08
N GLY A 44 10.64 -5.31 -1.79
CA GLY A 44 10.24 -6.60 -1.24
C GLY A 44 10.74 -6.81 0.19
N TYR A 45 10.98 -8.07 0.53
CA TYR A 45 11.30 -8.52 1.88
C TYR A 45 12.17 -9.78 1.86
N GLY A 46 13.10 -9.90 2.80
CA GLY A 46 13.81 -11.17 3.05
C GLY A 46 14.64 -11.70 1.89
N GLY A 47 15.09 -10.83 0.98
CA GLY A 47 15.85 -11.19 -0.23
C GLY A 47 14.99 -11.50 -1.45
N VAL A 48 13.66 -11.44 -1.34
CA VAL A 48 12.72 -11.55 -2.44
C VAL A 48 12.22 -10.15 -2.82
N GLU A 49 12.37 -9.77 -4.08
CA GLU A 49 12.04 -8.44 -4.59
C GLU A 49 11.22 -8.49 -5.87
N LEU A 50 10.35 -7.50 -6.05
CA LEU A 50 9.60 -7.28 -7.29
C LEU A 50 10.56 -7.24 -8.50
N GLY A 51 10.12 -7.86 -9.60
CA GLY A 51 10.87 -7.99 -10.84
C GLY A 51 11.81 -9.21 -10.91
N MET A 52 12.01 -9.95 -9.82
CA MET A 52 12.77 -11.21 -9.87
C MET A 52 12.08 -12.26 -10.76
N SER A 53 12.88 -13.07 -11.43
CA SER A 53 12.38 -14.24 -12.16
C SER A 53 11.86 -15.32 -11.23
N LEU A 54 11.12 -16.28 -11.79
CA LEU A 54 10.63 -17.43 -11.03
C LEU A 54 11.78 -18.17 -10.36
N ASP A 55 12.83 -18.53 -11.12
CA ASP A 55 13.97 -19.30 -10.60
C ASP A 55 14.81 -18.52 -9.58
N ALA A 56 15.00 -17.22 -9.80
CA ALA A 56 15.68 -16.36 -8.83
C ALA A 56 14.89 -16.27 -7.52
N THR A 57 13.56 -16.17 -7.62
CA THR A 57 12.66 -16.12 -6.46
C THR A 57 12.67 -17.45 -5.70
N LYS A 58 12.58 -18.60 -6.38
CA LYS A 58 12.71 -19.93 -5.76
C LYS A 58 14.03 -20.07 -5.00
N SER A 59 15.13 -19.57 -5.57
CA SER A 59 16.46 -19.61 -4.95
C SER A 59 16.51 -18.73 -3.69
N ALA A 60 15.96 -17.52 -3.75
CA ALA A 60 15.87 -16.61 -2.61
C ALA A 60 15.00 -17.19 -1.49
N LEU A 61 13.81 -17.71 -1.82
CA LEU A 61 12.91 -18.37 -0.86
C LEU A 61 13.57 -19.56 -0.18
N LYS A 62 14.31 -20.39 -0.93
CA LYS A 62 15.03 -21.54 -0.37
C LYS A 62 16.19 -21.11 0.56
N SER A 63 16.81 -19.97 0.28
CA SER A 63 17.91 -19.43 1.09
C SER A 63 17.45 -18.83 2.43
N ASN A 64 16.17 -18.50 2.56
CA ASN A 64 15.61 -17.87 3.75
C ASN A 64 14.52 -18.75 4.37
N SER A 65 14.87 -19.43 5.47
CA SER A 65 13.98 -20.36 6.17
C SER A 65 12.72 -19.72 6.75
N ASP A 66 12.66 -18.40 6.90
CA ASP A 66 11.49 -17.72 7.45
C ASP A 66 10.25 -17.88 6.56
N PHE A 67 10.43 -18.14 5.26
CA PHE A 67 9.30 -18.31 4.33
C PHE A 67 8.64 -19.69 4.41
N GLY A 68 9.33 -20.72 4.93
CA GLY A 68 8.80 -22.08 4.95
C GLY A 68 8.62 -22.70 3.54
N TYR A 69 9.46 -22.32 2.58
CA TYR A 69 9.37 -22.78 1.19
C TYR A 69 9.82 -24.24 1.00
N ASN A 70 8.99 -25.06 0.37
CA ASN A 70 9.20 -26.50 0.18
C ASN A 70 9.66 -26.90 -1.24
N GLY A 71 10.05 -25.93 -2.07
CA GLY A 71 10.45 -26.17 -3.45
C GLY A 71 9.25 -26.18 -4.41
N ASP A 72 9.33 -26.98 -5.48
CA ASP A 72 8.34 -26.93 -6.56
C ASP A 72 6.92 -27.35 -6.15
N ARG A 73 6.75 -27.99 -4.99
CA ARG A 73 5.43 -28.31 -4.42
C ARG A 73 4.58 -27.06 -4.16
N ASP A 74 5.25 -25.95 -3.85
CA ASP A 74 4.62 -24.68 -3.51
C ASP A 74 4.29 -23.84 -4.76
N VAL A 75 4.59 -24.36 -5.96
CA VAL A 75 4.43 -23.65 -7.24
C VAL A 75 3.18 -24.14 -7.96
N SER A 76 2.35 -23.19 -8.40
CA SER A 76 1.11 -23.45 -9.14
C SER A 76 1.03 -22.61 -10.40
N LEU A 77 0.47 -23.18 -11.47
CA LEU A 77 0.09 -22.43 -12.67
C LEU A 77 -1.30 -21.83 -12.45
N LEU A 78 -1.44 -20.54 -12.71
CA LEU A 78 -2.74 -19.87 -12.63
C LEU A 78 -3.44 -19.88 -14.00
N PRO A 79 -4.78 -19.80 -14.04
CA PRO A 79 -5.50 -19.57 -15.30
C PRO A 79 -5.06 -18.27 -15.98
N GLY A 80 -4.99 -18.31 -17.32
CA GLY A 80 -4.44 -17.23 -18.14
C GLY A 80 -3.00 -17.52 -18.58
N GLU A 81 -2.57 -16.90 -19.68
CA GLU A 81 -1.22 -17.12 -20.19
C GLU A 81 -0.16 -16.54 -19.25
N ASN A 82 0.94 -17.28 -19.09
CA ASN A 82 2.16 -16.85 -18.40
C ASN A 82 2.00 -16.41 -16.92
N ARG A 83 1.00 -16.97 -16.20
CA ARG A 83 0.79 -16.68 -14.78
C ARG A 83 1.21 -17.84 -13.88
N VAL A 84 2.03 -17.52 -12.88
CA VAL A 84 2.52 -18.48 -11.87
C VAL A 84 2.28 -17.92 -10.48
N LEU A 85 2.00 -18.80 -9.52
CA LEU A 85 1.90 -18.50 -8.09
C LEU A 85 2.89 -19.38 -7.33
N ILE A 86 3.65 -18.78 -6.41
CA ILE A 86 4.28 -19.53 -5.33
C ILE A 86 3.52 -19.23 -4.04
N GLU A 87 3.16 -20.28 -3.30
CA GLU A 87 2.54 -20.20 -1.99
C GLU A 87 3.41 -20.91 -0.96
N THR A 88 3.91 -20.17 0.03
CA THR A 88 4.76 -20.73 1.09
C THR A 88 4.00 -20.76 2.42
N ASP A 89 4.35 -21.69 3.32
CA ASP A 89 3.73 -21.80 4.65
C ASP A 89 4.77 -22.03 5.74
N ALA A 90 4.97 -20.99 6.55
CA ALA A 90 5.92 -20.98 7.66
C ALA A 90 5.33 -21.47 9.00
N ARG A 91 4.01 -21.71 9.09
CA ARG A 91 3.32 -21.96 10.38
C ARG A 91 3.88 -23.16 11.14
N ASP A 92 4.21 -24.23 10.43
CA ASP A 92 4.69 -25.49 11.01
C ASP A 92 6.19 -25.73 10.78
N THR A 93 6.77 -25.09 9.76
CA THR A 93 8.14 -25.36 9.30
C THR A 93 9.16 -24.37 9.86
N ALA A 94 8.74 -23.14 10.21
CA ALA A 94 9.61 -22.06 10.64
C ALA A 94 9.13 -21.47 11.97
N ARG A 95 9.32 -22.22 13.06
CA ARG A 95 8.83 -21.88 14.42
C ARG A 95 9.17 -20.46 14.88
N TRP A 96 10.28 -19.90 14.44
CA TRP A 96 10.71 -18.54 14.82
C TRP A 96 10.26 -17.45 13.85
N SER A 97 9.77 -17.80 12.66
CA SER A 97 9.32 -16.87 11.64
C SER A 97 8.16 -15.98 12.11
N PHE A 98 8.20 -14.71 11.69
CA PHE A 98 7.07 -13.79 11.81
C PHE A 98 6.09 -13.93 10.65
N LEU A 99 6.39 -14.77 9.66
CA LEU A 99 5.53 -15.06 8.53
C LEU A 99 4.62 -16.25 8.84
N GLU A 100 3.45 -16.26 8.22
CA GLU A 100 2.59 -17.43 8.10
C GLU A 100 2.58 -17.88 6.63
N GLN A 101 1.47 -17.69 5.93
CA GLN A 101 1.33 -18.00 4.51
C GLN A 101 1.74 -16.78 3.66
N CYS A 102 2.57 -16.99 2.65
CA CYS A 102 3.00 -15.92 1.73
C CYS A 102 2.65 -16.30 0.29
N TRP A 103 2.36 -15.29 -0.53
CA TRP A 103 2.06 -15.46 -1.95
C TRP A 103 2.93 -14.57 -2.82
N PHE A 104 3.43 -15.15 -3.91
CA PHE A 104 4.29 -14.51 -4.89
C PHE A 104 3.68 -14.74 -6.27
N GLN A 105 3.16 -13.69 -6.90
CA GLN A 105 2.50 -13.78 -8.21
C GLN A 105 3.42 -13.29 -9.32
N PHE A 106 3.47 -14.08 -10.38
CA PHE A 106 4.31 -13.84 -11.54
C PHE A 106 3.46 -13.62 -12.78
N TYR A 107 3.94 -12.76 -13.66
CA TYR A 107 3.46 -12.55 -15.01
C TYR A 107 4.67 -12.44 -15.93
N ASP A 108 4.70 -13.19 -17.04
CA ASP A 108 5.83 -13.22 -17.97
C ASP A 108 7.20 -13.41 -17.28
N ASP A 109 7.28 -14.39 -16.37
CA ASP A 109 8.47 -14.69 -15.55
C ASP A 109 8.96 -13.50 -14.71
N LYS A 110 8.08 -12.57 -14.31
CA LYS A 110 8.41 -11.46 -13.41
C LYS A 110 7.49 -11.42 -12.20
N LEU A 111 8.09 -11.41 -11.01
CA LEU A 111 7.38 -11.23 -9.75
C LEU A 111 6.77 -9.83 -9.67
N TYR A 112 5.45 -9.70 -9.71
CA TYR A 112 4.78 -8.39 -9.67
C TYR A 112 3.95 -8.16 -8.41
N THR A 113 3.69 -9.20 -7.61
CA THR A 113 3.04 -9.04 -6.29
C THR A 113 3.68 -9.95 -5.26
N ILE A 114 3.93 -9.40 -4.07
CA ILE A 114 4.35 -10.14 -2.87
C ILE A 114 3.29 -9.87 -1.79
N MET A 115 2.72 -10.91 -1.19
CA MET A 115 1.82 -10.80 -0.05
C MET A 115 2.39 -11.63 1.12
N LEU A 116 2.63 -10.97 2.25
CA LEU A 116 3.18 -11.57 3.45
C LEU A 116 2.12 -11.54 4.55
N ASN A 117 1.51 -12.68 4.88
CA ASN A 117 0.74 -12.76 6.12
C ASN A 117 1.70 -12.86 7.29
N LEU A 118 1.54 -11.96 8.25
CA LEU A 118 2.35 -11.99 9.47
C LEU A 118 1.63 -12.73 10.59
N ASN A 119 2.42 -13.37 11.44
CA ASN A 119 1.95 -14.12 12.58
C ASN A 119 1.42 -13.17 13.66
N LYS A 120 0.09 -13.08 13.74
CA LYS A 120 -0.64 -12.20 14.67
C LYS A 120 -0.44 -12.54 16.15
N LYS A 121 0.10 -13.72 16.47
CA LYS A 121 0.46 -14.09 17.85
C LYS A 121 1.83 -13.51 18.25
N LYS A 122 2.65 -13.10 17.29
CA LYS A 122 4.01 -12.59 17.50
C LYS A 122 4.15 -11.09 17.29
N VAL A 123 3.32 -10.51 16.43
CA VAL A 123 3.33 -9.08 16.12
C VAL A 123 1.91 -8.62 15.82
N ASP A 124 1.60 -7.38 16.19
CA ASP A 124 0.31 -6.75 15.96
C ASP A 124 0.38 -5.68 14.87
N TYR A 125 -0.81 -5.30 14.36
CA TYR A 125 -0.94 -4.30 13.30
C TYR A 125 -0.33 -2.95 13.66
N TYR A 126 -0.53 -2.46 14.88
CA TYR A 126 -0.06 -1.15 15.29
C TYR A 126 1.48 -1.10 15.35
N SER A 127 2.12 -2.17 15.81
CA SER A 127 3.57 -2.31 15.80
C SER A 127 4.16 -2.25 14.38
N VAL A 128 3.54 -2.93 13.41
CA VAL A 128 3.98 -2.87 12.00
C VAL A 128 3.70 -1.49 11.41
N TYR A 129 2.50 -0.95 11.60
CA TYR A 129 2.09 0.37 11.12
C TYR A 129 3.05 1.46 11.61
N SER A 130 3.28 1.54 12.91
CA SER A 130 4.18 2.53 13.51
C SER A 130 5.62 2.38 13.02
N SER A 131 6.08 1.16 12.78
CA SER A 131 7.40 0.89 12.17
C SER A 131 7.48 1.39 10.73
N LEU A 132 6.43 1.18 9.93
CA LEU A 132 6.36 1.69 8.56
C LEU A 132 6.28 3.21 8.52
N VAL A 133 5.47 3.84 9.38
CA VAL A 133 5.38 5.31 9.50
C VAL A 133 6.73 5.91 9.91
N LYS A 134 7.40 5.30 10.90
CA LYS A 134 8.73 5.74 11.33
C LYS A 134 9.75 5.67 10.20
N LYS A 135 9.65 4.66 9.32
CA LYS A 135 10.61 4.43 8.24
C LYS A 135 10.31 5.24 6.98
N TYR A 136 9.05 5.32 6.56
CA TYR A 136 8.66 5.86 5.25
C TYR A 136 7.81 7.14 5.33
N GLY A 137 7.43 7.59 6.53
CA GLY A 137 6.51 8.70 6.74
C GLY A 137 5.04 8.24 6.73
N GLU A 138 4.12 9.20 6.78
CA GLU A 138 2.69 8.89 6.74
C GLU A 138 2.28 8.23 5.40
N PRO A 139 1.30 7.31 5.41
CA PRO A 139 0.78 6.72 4.18
C PRO A 139 0.09 7.77 3.30
N VAL A 140 0.09 7.55 1.99
CA VAL A 140 -0.62 8.40 1.01
C VAL A 140 -2.12 8.09 0.94
N GLU A 141 -2.52 6.89 1.36
CA GLU A 141 -3.92 6.47 1.52
C GLU A 141 -4.07 5.72 2.84
N PHE A 142 -5.09 6.07 3.61
CA PHE A 142 -5.39 5.43 4.88
C PHE A 142 -6.90 5.21 5.02
N SER A 143 -7.29 3.98 5.35
CA SER A 143 -8.66 3.58 5.62
C SER A 143 -8.70 2.60 6.79
N PRO A 144 -9.88 2.28 7.34
CA PRO A 144 -10.01 1.25 8.36
C PRO A 144 -9.40 -0.09 7.95
N GLU A 145 -9.38 -0.42 6.67
CA GLU A 145 -8.92 -1.72 6.16
C GLU A 145 -7.42 -1.73 5.81
N ARG A 146 -6.83 -0.58 5.46
CA ARG A 146 -5.44 -0.54 4.98
C ARG A 146 -4.76 0.82 5.11
N ALA A 147 -3.44 0.79 5.18
CA ALA A 147 -2.54 1.92 4.99
C ALA A 147 -1.66 1.68 3.75
N VAL A 148 -1.47 2.68 2.90
CA VAL A 148 -0.74 2.54 1.63
C VAL A 148 0.37 3.60 1.51
N TRP A 149 1.57 3.14 1.20
CA TRP A 149 2.69 3.95 0.74
C TRP A 149 2.89 3.68 -0.75
N LYS A 150 3.12 4.73 -1.53
CA LYS A 150 3.26 4.61 -2.98
C LYS A 150 4.36 5.55 -3.50
N ASN A 151 5.11 5.09 -4.49
CA ASN A 151 5.94 5.91 -5.36
C ASN A 151 5.62 5.57 -6.83
N ASP A 152 6.47 5.96 -7.77
CA ASP A 152 6.22 5.76 -9.20
C ASP A 152 6.25 4.28 -9.64
N SER A 153 6.97 3.42 -8.90
CA SER A 153 7.22 2.03 -9.29
C SER A 153 6.60 0.99 -8.35
N VAL A 154 6.47 1.32 -7.07
CA VAL A 154 6.05 0.38 -6.01
C VAL A 154 4.88 0.94 -5.23
N GLN A 155 3.93 0.05 -4.95
CA GLN A 155 2.95 0.24 -3.88
C GLN A 155 3.21 -0.75 -2.75
N LEU A 156 3.39 -0.23 -1.54
CA LEU A 156 3.48 -0.98 -0.30
C LEU A 156 2.20 -0.74 0.51
N SER A 157 1.46 -1.79 0.87
CA SER A 157 0.31 -1.67 1.76
C SER A 157 0.45 -2.54 3.01
N LEU A 158 -0.12 -2.04 4.11
CA LEU A 158 -0.39 -2.78 5.33
C LEU A 158 -1.90 -2.94 5.49
N GLU A 159 -2.39 -4.16 5.28
CA GLU A 159 -3.82 -4.49 5.21
C GLU A 159 -4.25 -5.30 6.43
N ARG A 160 -5.50 -5.12 6.86
CA ARG A 160 -6.09 -5.94 7.93
C ARG A 160 -6.38 -7.36 7.40
N PRO A 161 -6.24 -8.40 8.26
CA PRO A 161 -5.91 -8.32 9.67
C PRO A 161 -4.43 -8.08 9.97
N LEU A 162 -3.50 -8.60 9.15
CA LEU A 162 -2.06 -8.32 9.27
C LEU A 162 -1.26 -8.79 8.04
N ILE A 163 -1.45 -8.12 6.91
CA ILE A 163 -0.82 -8.46 5.63
C ILE A 163 0.05 -7.30 5.17
N VAL A 164 1.31 -7.57 4.84
CA VAL A 164 2.17 -6.62 4.14
C VAL A 164 2.21 -7.01 2.67
N LYS A 165 1.84 -6.09 1.79
CA LYS A 165 1.75 -6.34 0.35
C LYS A 165 2.60 -5.36 -0.44
N TYR A 166 3.29 -5.88 -1.45
CA TYR A 166 4.10 -5.14 -2.41
C TYR A 166 3.54 -5.38 -3.81
N ILE A 167 3.43 -4.32 -4.61
CA ILE A 167 2.93 -4.39 -5.99
C ILE A 167 3.89 -3.60 -6.88
N ASP A 168 4.32 -4.22 -7.97
CA ASP A 168 4.97 -3.55 -9.10
C ASP A 168 3.90 -2.83 -9.92
N LEU A 169 3.96 -1.49 -9.93
CA LEU A 169 2.90 -0.67 -10.53
C LEU A 169 2.89 -0.75 -12.04
N GLU A 170 4.04 -0.94 -12.70
CA GLU A 170 4.11 -1.05 -14.15
C GLU A 170 3.39 -2.30 -14.64
N THR A 171 3.77 -3.46 -14.12
CA THR A 171 3.18 -4.75 -14.47
C THR A 171 1.71 -4.81 -14.07
N PHE A 172 1.37 -4.35 -12.86
CA PHE A 172 -0.02 -4.35 -12.39
C PHE A 172 -0.93 -3.51 -13.29
N ASN A 173 -0.50 -2.31 -13.70
CA ASN A 173 -1.30 -1.47 -14.58
C ASN A 173 -1.44 -2.07 -15.99
N SER A 174 -0.40 -2.74 -16.52
CA SER A 174 -0.52 -3.47 -17.80
C SER A 174 -1.61 -4.54 -17.73
N LEU A 175 -1.60 -5.37 -16.69
CA LEU A 175 -2.59 -6.43 -16.48
C LEU A 175 -4.02 -5.91 -16.35
N ILE A 176 -4.20 -4.78 -15.68
CA ILE A 176 -5.51 -4.12 -15.57
C ILE A 176 -5.99 -3.63 -16.95
N ASN A 177 -5.12 -3.03 -17.74
CA ASN A 177 -5.46 -2.55 -19.08
C ASN A 177 -5.83 -3.71 -20.02
N GLU A 178 -5.05 -4.79 -20.00
CA GLU A 178 -5.34 -6.01 -20.77
C GLU A 178 -6.71 -6.60 -20.40
N ALA A 179 -7.01 -6.71 -19.10
CA ALA A 179 -8.30 -7.21 -18.63
C ALA A 179 -9.49 -6.32 -19.05
N MET A 180 -9.30 -4.99 -19.10
CA MET A 180 -10.34 -4.09 -19.61
C MET A 180 -10.59 -4.30 -21.10
N VAL A 181 -9.53 -4.47 -21.90
CA VAL A 181 -9.65 -4.73 -23.35
C VAL A 181 -10.39 -6.04 -23.62
N GLU A 182 -10.05 -7.11 -22.90
CA GLU A 182 -10.73 -8.41 -23.03
C GLU A 182 -12.22 -8.31 -22.69
N LYS A 183 -12.56 -7.62 -21.59
CA LYS A 183 -13.96 -7.40 -21.21
C LYS A 183 -14.74 -6.65 -22.28
N THR A 184 -14.17 -5.60 -22.87
CA THR A 184 -14.81 -4.85 -23.96
C THR A 184 -15.03 -5.72 -25.20
N ALA A 185 -14.06 -6.56 -25.58
CA ALA A 185 -14.22 -7.49 -26.69
C ALA A 185 -15.31 -8.54 -26.42
N GLN A 186 -15.38 -9.07 -25.19
CA GLN A 186 -16.42 -10.02 -24.79
C GLN A 186 -17.82 -9.39 -24.80
N GLU A 187 -17.95 -8.13 -24.37
CA GLU A 187 -19.20 -7.37 -24.44
C GLU A 187 -19.64 -7.17 -25.89
N GLN A 188 -18.72 -6.82 -26.80
CA GLN A 188 -19.01 -6.70 -28.24
C GLN A 188 -19.49 -8.02 -28.84
N LEU A 189 -18.78 -9.13 -28.59
CA LEU A 189 -19.17 -10.46 -29.08
C LEU A 189 -20.55 -10.89 -28.56
N ARG A 190 -20.85 -10.55 -27.30
CA ARG A 190 -22.17 -10.83 -26.73
C ARG A 190 -23.25 -10.04 -27.44
N ASP A 191 -23.01 -8.76 -27.71
CA ASP A 191 -23.99 -7.90 -28.38
C ASP A 191 -24.20 -8.33 -29.84
N GLU A 192 -23.15 -8.72 -30.57
CA GLU A 192 -23.25 -9.33 -31.91
C GLU A 192 -24.06 -10.63 -31.89
N PHE A 193 -23.79 -11.52 -30.93
CA PHE A 193 -24.55 -12.75 -30.78
C PHE A 193 -26.03 -12.47 -30.49
N LEU A 194 -26.35 -11.53 -29.61
CA LEU A 194 -27.74 -11.16 -29.32
C LEU A 194 -28.45 -10.54 -30.53
N ASN A 195 -27.74 -9.75 -31.34
CA ASN A 195 -28.27 -9.16 -32.57
C ASN A 195 -28.41 -10.17 -33.73
N SER A 196 -27.96 -11.42 -33.55
CA SER A 196 -28.11 -12.48 -34.55
C SER A 196 -29.47 -13.19 -34.51
N PHE A 197 -30.29 -12.92 -33.49
CA PHE A 197 -31.69 -13.35 -33.36
C PHE A 197 -32.65 -12.21 -33.74
#